data_AF-A0A5C3NXN6-F1
#
_entry.id   AF-A0A5C3NXN6-F1
#
_cell.length_a   1.000
_cell.length_b   1.000
_cell.length_c   1.000
_cell.angle_alpha   90.00
_cell.angle_beta   90.00
_cell.angle_gamma   90.00
#
_symmetry.space_group_name_H-M   'P 1'
#
loop_
_entity.id
_entity.type
_entity.pdbx_description
1 polymer ?
#
loop_
_entity_poly.entity_id
_entity_poly.type
_entity_poly.pdbx_seq_one_letter_code
_entity_poly.pdbx_strand_id
1 'polypeptide(L)'
;PDGQVMHKFVCKVCVSRKATLLRADYEDLTGNLKRHITICKPVDTPEAQIMEDFAKGVTYSWPRIRYLIALWCACRHRPFSIVEDQEFQAILQMLYPKVRLPSRFTVSRDIRMACDVTKDAVIQMFKVCALLQFGSKVHICVDGWTSPNVFTYLGVTAHWHHNGEIRHIILEFLRCAAGLKYACSLHALN
;
A
#
# COMPACT_ATOMS: atom_id res chain seq x y z
N PRO A 1 43.75 24.92 -45.36
CA PRO A 1 42.36 25.05 -45.86
C PRO A 1 41.47 24.19 -44.97
N ASP A 2 41.14 24.76 -43.82
CA ASP A 2 40.65 24.03 -42.65
C ASP A 2 39.16 23.75 -42.80
N GLY A 3 38.85 22.59 -43.37
CA GLY A 3 37.48 22.09 -43.45
C GLY A 3 37.09 21.46 -42.12
N GLN A 4 36.46 22.23 -41.23
CA GLN A 4 35.84 21.66 -40.03
C GLN A 4 34.69 20.71 -40.44
N VAL A 5 34.77 19.45 -40.01
CA VAL A 5 33.75 18.45 -40.30
C VAL A 5 32.58 18.64 -39.35
N MET A 6 31.43 19.04 -39.90
CA MET A 6 30.19 19.23 -39.15
C MET A 6 29.26 18.03 -39.37
N HIS A 7 28.90 17.35 -38.28
CA HIS A 7 27.95 16.25 -38.29
C HIS A 7 26.52 16.78 -38.08
N LYS A 8 25.60 16.34 -38.94
CA LYS A 8 24.18 16.69 -38.89
C LYS A 8 23.38 15.56 -38.24
N PHE A 9 22.76 15.85 -37.11
CA PHE A 9 21.86 14.94 -36.40
C PHE A 9 20.42 15.39 -36.56
N VAL A 10 19.55 14.49 -37.00
CA VAL A 10 18.13 14.77 -37.21
C VAL A 10 17.31 14.01 -36.17
N CYS A 11 16.43 14.74 -35.48
CA CYS A 11 15.53 14.13 -34.51
C CYS A 11 14.50 13.23 -35.22
N LYS A 12 14.45 11.96 -34.82
CA LYS A 12 13.50 10.96 -35.35
C LYS A 12 12.08 11.09 -34.78
N VAL A 13 11.91 11.79 -33.66
CA VAL A 13 10.62 11.93 -32.97
C VAL A 13 9.88 13.18 -33.47
N CYS A 14 10.60 14.30 -33.59
CA CYS A 14 10.06 15.60 -34.02
C CYS A 14 10.07 15.75 -35.56
N VAL A 15 9.56 14.74 -36.29
CA VAL A 15 9.66 14.66 -37.78
C VAL A 15 8.99 15.85 -38.47
N SER A 16 7.89 16.37 -37.92
CA SER A 16 7.15 17.51 -38.48
C SER A 16 7.89 18.85 -38.42
N ARG A 17 8.87 19.00 -37.52
CA ARG A 17 9.67 20.24 -37.37
C ARG A 17 11.12 20.11 -37.84
N LYS A 18 11.55 18.90 -38.24
CA LYS A 18 12.92 18.59 -38.68
C LYS A 18 14.00 19.20 -37.78
N ALA A 19 13.81 19.11 -36.45
CA ALA A 19 14.78 19.63 -35.49
C ALA A 19 16.14 18.98 -35.77
N THR A 20 17.10 19.82 -36.19
CA THR A 20 18.41 19.40 -36.65
C THR A 20 19.46 20.02 -35.75
N LEU A 21 20.43 19.21 -35.33
CA LEU A 21 21.62 19.66 -34.62
C LEU A 21 22.85 19.50 -35.51
N LEU A 22 23.68 20.52 -35.53
CA LEU A 22 25.02 20.47 -36.11
C LEU A 22 26.02 20.39 -34.96
N ARG A 23 27.01 19.50 -35.08
CA ARG A 23 28.08 19.32 -34.08
C ARG A 23 29.40 19.10 -34.80
N ALA A 24 30.44 19.83 -34.40
CA ALA A 24 31.80 19.54 -34.86
C ALA A 24 32.35 18.29 -34.15
N ASP A 25 33.25 17.57 -34.79
CA ASP A 25 33.93 16.38 -34.23
C ASP A 25 34.66 16.64 -32.91
N TYR A 26 35.17 17.85 -32.68
CA TYR A 26 35.86 18.25 -31.44
C TYR A 26 34.96 18.88 -30.36
N GLU A 27 33.66 19.07 -30.61
CA GLU A 27 32.75 19.67 -29.62
C GLU A 27 32.28 18.63 -28.60
N ASP A 28 32.70 18.74 -27.34
CA ASP A 28 32.21 17.90 -26.22
C ASP A 28 31.16 18.57 -25.32
N LEU A 29 30.73 19.78 -25.68
CA LEU A 29 29.77 20.55 -24.90
C LEU A 29 28.33 20.09 -25.15
N THR A 30 27.51 20.13 -24.10
CA THR A 30 26.08 19.73 -24.15
C THR A 30 25.13 20.83 -24.67
N GLY A 31 25.67 21.97 -25.10
CA GLY A 31 24.88 23.14 -25.53
C GLY A 31 23.94 22.84 -26.71
N ASN A 32 24.38 22.00 -27.64
CA ASN A 32 23.57 21.58 -28.79
C ASN A 32 22.36 20.73 -28.34
N LEU A 33 22.53 19.85 -27.34
CA LEU A 33 21.44 19.07 -26.77
C LEU A 33 20.40 19.97 -26.07
N LYS A 34 20.87 20.97 -25.31
CA LYS A 34 19.98 21.93 -24.65
C LYS A 34 19.15 22.72 -25.67
N ARG A 35 19.77 23.14 -26.78
CA ARG A 35 19.07 23.83 -27.89
C ARG A 35 18.02 22.91 -28.54
N HIS A 36 18.32 21.63 -28.71
CA HIS A 36 17.33 20.65 -29.20
C HIS A 36 16.13 20.50 -28.26
N ILE A 37 16.36 20.37 -26.94
CA ILE A 37 15.28 20.21 -25.95
C ILE A 37 14.29 21.39 -26.02
N THR A 38 14.76 22.61 -26.27
CA THR A 38 13.87 23.79 -26.39
C THR A 38 12.95 23.76 -27.62
N ILE A 39 13.33 23.05 -28.68
CA ILE A 39 12.62 23.05 -29.97
C ILE A 39 11.82 21.76 -30.16
N CYS A 40 12.31 20.64 -29.64
CA CYS A 40 11.67 19.33 -29.77
C CYS A 40 10.69 19.11 -28.63
N LYS A 41 9.40 19.07 -28.97
CA LYS A 41 8.33 18.66 -28.07
C LYS A 41 8.18 17.14 -28.18
N PRO A 42 8.54 16.35 -27.16
CA PRO A 42 8.31 14.92 -27.18
C PRO A 42 6.82 14.62 -27.26
N VAL A 43 6.47 13.44 -27.78
CA VAL A 43 5.11 12.91 -27.68
C VAL A 43 4.86 12.56 -26.23
N ASP A 44 3.74 13.01 -25.66
CA ASP A 44 3.31 12.57 -24.33
C ASP A 44 2.95 11.08 -24.39
N THR A 45 3.90 10.23 -23.99
CA THR A 45 3.65 8.81 -23.79
C THR A 45 3.63 8.48 -22.30
N PRO A 46 2.89 7.44 -21.86
CA PRO A 46 2.90 6.99 -20.47
C PRO A 46 4.32 6.71 -19.95
N GLU A 47 5.21 6.19 -20.79
CA GLU A 47 6.59 5.87 -20.45
C GLU A 47 7.42 7.14 -20.20
N ALA A 48 7.21 8.19 -21.01
CA ALA A 48 7.87 9.48 -20.81
C ALA A 48 7.43 10.13 -19.49
N GLN A 49 6.15 10.03 -19.12
CA GLN A 49 5.65 10.53 -17.84
C GLN A 49 6.23 9.74 -16.66
N ILE A 50 6.33 8.41 -16.75
CA ILE A 50 6.96 7.59 -15.70
C ILE A 50 8.43 7.97 -15.52
N MET A 51 9.16 8.19 -16.61
CA MET A 51 10.57 8.57 -16.57
C MET A 51 10.77 9.98 -15.99
N GLU A 52 9.88 10.92 -16.32
CA GLU A 52 9.87 12.27 -15.76
C GLU A 52 9.52 12.26 -14.26
N ASP A 53 8.49 11.50 -13.86
CA ASP A 53 8.10 11.32 -12.46
C ASP A 53 9.24 10.68 -11.66
N PHE A 54 9.91 9.66 -12.22
CA PHE A 54 11.10 9.04 -11.63
C PHE A 54 12.26 10.03 -11.48
N ALA A 55 12.56 10.82 -12.52
CA ALA A 55 13.60 11.85 -12.47
C ALA A 55 13.29 12.96 -11.44
N LYS A 56 12.01 13.24 -11.20
CA LYS A 56 11.53 14.13 -10.14
C LYS A 56 11.49 13.47 -8.75
N GLY A 57 11.88 12.20 -8.64
CA GLY A 57 11.90 11.45 -7.37
C GLY A 57 10.53 10.99 -6.89
N VAL A 58 9.52 10.96 -7.75
CA VAL A 58 8.17 10.49 -7.38
C VAL A 58 8.19 8.97 -7.21
N THR A 59 8.07 8.51 -5.96
CA THR A 59 8.01 7.08 -5.62
C THR A 59 6.57 6.54 -5.50
N TYR A 60 5.58 7.32 -5.91
CA TYR A 60 4.18 6.95 -5.83
C TYR A 60 3.87 5.76 -6.73
N SER A 61 3.17 4.75 -6.19
CA SER A 61 2.58 3.69 -6.99
C SER A 61 1.23 3.28 -6.42
N TRP A 62 0.28 3.01 -7.31
CA TRP A 62 -1.08 2.64 -6.93
C TRP A 62 -1.16 1.38 -6.04
N PRO A 63 -0.42 0.29 -6.32
CA PRO A 63 -0.40 -0.87 -5.42
C PRO A 63 0.18 -0.55 -4.05
N ARG A 64 1.24 0.28 -4.00
CA ARG A 64 1.92 0.61 -2.75
C ARG A 64 1.08 1.49 -1.85
N ILE A 65 0.38 2.50 -2.39
CA ILE A 65 -0.48 3.36 -1.57
C ILE A 65 -1.66 2.57 -0.98
N ARG A 66 -2.25 1.65 -1.75
CA ARG A 66 -3.30 0.75 -1.25
C ARG A 66 -2.81 -0.10 -0.09
N TYR A 67 -1.65 -0.74 -0.26
CA TYR A 67 -1.02 -1.54 0.78
C TYR A 67 -0.74 -0.73 2.05
N LEU A 68 -0.11 0.44 1.92
CA LEU A 68 0.24 1.28 3.07
C LEU A 68 -1.00 1.79 3.83
N ILE A 69 -2.06 2.17 3.12
CA ILE A 69 -3.32 2.59 3.73
C ILE A 69 -4.01 1.42 4.43
N ALA A 70 -4.09 0.25 3.78
CA ALA A 70 -4.67 -0.94 4.39
C ALA A 70 -3.92 -1.34 5.66
N LEU A 71 -2.58 -1.33 5.62
CA LEU A 71 -1.72 -1.61 6.76
C LEU A 71 -1.93 -0.58 7.88
N TRP A 72 -1.96 0.71 7.54
CA TRP A 72 -2.20 1.78 8.50
C TRP A 72 -3.54 1.62 9.21
N CYS A 73 -4.61 1.36 8.45
CA CYS A 73 -5.94 1.14 9.00
C CYS A 73 -6.00 -0.10 9.90
N ALA A 74 -5.40 -1.21 9.48
CA ALA A 74 -5.38 -2.44 10.25
C ALA A 74 -4.56 -2.30 11.55
N CYS A 75 -3.34 -1.77 11.47
CA CYS A 75 -2.44 -1.66 12.63
C CYS A 75 -2.81 -0.56 13.62
N ARG A 76 -3.58 0.45 13.20
CA ARG A 76 -3.95 1.59 14.04
C ARG A 76 -5.46 1.69 14.31
N HIS A 77 -6.21 0.63 13.99
CA HIS A 77 -7.66 0.56 14.17
C HIS A 77 -8.41 1.77 13.61
N ARG A 78 -7.98 2.27 12.44
CA ARG A 78 -8.63 3.43 11.82
C ARG A 78 -9.89 3.02 11.07
N PRO A 79 -10.95 3.85 11.09
CA PRO A 79 -12.10 3.63 10.25
C PRO A 79 -11.69 3.71 8.78
N PHE A 80 -12.27 2.85 7.93
CA PHE A 80 -11.91 2.82 6.51
C PHE A 80 -12.30 4.11 5.77
N SER A 81 -13.26 4.86 6.30
CA SER A 81 -13.67 6.17 5.78
C SER A 81 -12.62 7.26 5.94
N ILE A 82 -11.54 7.05 6.70
CA ILE A 82 -10.47 8.05 6.89
C ILE A 82 -9.84 8.51 5.55
N VAL A 83 -9.89 7.67 4.51
CA VAL A 83 -9.42 8.02 3.16
C VAL A 83 -10.31 9.03 2.44
N GLU A 84 -11.52 9.25 2.96
CA GLU A 84 -12.54 10.17 2.42
C GLU A 84 -12.50 11.54 3.12
N ASP A 85 -11.70 11.69 4.19
CA ASP A 85 -11.52 12.95 4.90
C ASP A 85 -10.84 13.99 4.00
N GLN A 86 -11.43 15.19 3.93
CA GLN A 86 -11.01 16.23 2.98
C GLN A 86 -9.60 16.75 3.30
N GLU A 87 -9.25 16.88 4.58
CA GLU A 87 -7.94 17.33 5.04
C GLU A 87 -6.85 16.32 4.69
N PHE A 88 -7.15 15.02 4.86
CA PHE A 88 -6.22 13.95 4.48
C PHE A 88 -5.97 13.95 2.97
N GLN A 89 -7.02 14.11 2.17
CA GLN A 89 -6.91 14.24 0.72
C GLN A 89 -6.11 15.47 0.31
N ALA A 90 -6.36 16.61 0.93
CA ALA A 90 -5.66 17.87 0.65
C ALA A 90 -4.16 17.76 0.96
N ILE A 91 -3.78 17.15 2.10
CA ILE A 91 -2.37 16.91 2.45
C ILE A 91 -1.68 16.06 1.37
N LEU A 92 -2.32 14.97 0.94
CA LEU A 92 -1.71 14.09 -0.05
C LEU A 92 -1.66 14.70 -1.45
N GLN A 93 -2.66 15.48 -1.84
CA GLN A 93 -2.67 16.21 -3.11
C GLN A 93 -1.61 17.31 -3.14
N MET A 94 -1.34 17.96 -2.01
CA MET A 94 -0.23 18.92 -1.87
C MET A 94 1.12 18.24 -2.10
N LEU A 95 1.32 17.01 -1.58
CA LEU A 95 2.54 16.24 -1.78
C LEU A 95 2.67 15.68 -3.21
N TYR A 96 1.56 15.24 -3.80
CA TYR A 96 1.52 14.75 -5.17
C TYR A 96 0.14 15.03 -5.80
N PRO A 97 0.03 16.02 -6.70
CA PRO A 97 -1.27 16.44 -7.25
C PRO A 97 -2.04 15.34 -8.01
N LYS A 98 -1.32 14.34 -8.55
CA LYS A 98 -1.92 13.20 -9.27
C LYS A 98 -2.21 12.00 -8.35
N VAL A 99 -2.10 12.16 -7.02
CA VAL A 99 -2.35 11.07 -6.06
C VAL A 99 -3.76 10.54 -6.23
N ARG A 100 -3.88 9.22 -6.30
CA ARG A 100 -5.17 8.54 -6.25
C ARG A 100 -5.26 7.79 -4.94
N LEU A 101 -6.43 7.86 -4.30
CA LEU A 101 -6.71 7.15 -3.07
C LEU A 101 -7.71 6.01 -3.30
N PRO A 102 -7.57 4.90 -2.55
CA PRO A 102 -8.60 3.87 -2.50
C PRO A 102 -9.86 4.41 -1.84
N SER A 103 -11.03 3.89 -2.26
CA SER A 103 -12.27 4.10 -1.51
C SER A 103 -12.26 3.31 -0.19
N ARG A 104 -13.11 3.68 0.77
CA ARG A 104 -13.28 2.89 2.01
C ARG A 104 -13.61 1.41 1.74
N PHE A 105 -14.32 1.13 0.65
CA PHE A 105 -14.67 -0.24 0.24
C PHE A 105 -13.46 -0.99 -0.30
N THR A 106 -12.58 -0.31 -1.02
CA THR A 106 -11.30 -0.86 -1.49
C THR A 106 -10.42 -1.19 -0.29
N VAL A 107 -10.29 -0.28 0.68
CA VAL A 107 -9.52 -0.52 1.91
C VAL A 107 -10.08 -1.72 2.69
N SER A 108 -11.40 -1.78 2.86
CA SER A 108 -12.07 -2.92 3.51
C SER A 108 -11.77 -4.26 2.82
N ARG A 109 -11.79 -4.30 1.48
CA ARG A 109 -11.46 -5.49 0.70
C ARG A 109 -10.00 -5.88 0.82
N ASP A 110 -9.09 -4.91 0.77
CA ASP A 110 -7.64 -5.15 0.84
C ASP A 110 -7.24 -5.71 2.22
N ILE A 111 -7.83 -5.17 3.30
CA ILE A 111 -7.62 -5.70 4.66
C ILE A 111 -8.19 -7.11 4.80
N ARG A 112 -9.38 -7.38 4.23
CA ARG A 112 -9.96 -8.73 4.24
C ARG A 112 -9.06 -9.73 3.54
N MET A 113 -8.56 -9.40 2.36
CA MET A 113 -7.63 -10.23 1.61
C MET A 113 -6.33 -10.47 2.41
N ALA A 114 -5.78 -9.42 3.03
CA ALA A 114 -4.60 -9.55 3.89
C ALA A 114 -4.87 -10.47 5.10
N CYS A 115 -6.05 -10.35 5.72
CA CYS A 115 -6.48 -11.21 6.81
C CYS A 115 -6.59 -12.67 6.36
N ASP A 116 -7.22 -12.94 5.21
CA ASP A 116 -7.38 -14.30 4.69
C ASP A 116 -6.03 -14.96 4.38
N VAL A 117 -5.09 -14.24 3.76
CA VAL A 117 -3.71 -14.72 3.55
C VAL A 117 -2.99 -14.97 4.90
N THR A 118 -3.19 -14.09 5.87
CA THR A 118 -2.55 -14.22 7.19
C THR A 118 -3.13 -15.38 7.99
N LYS A 119 -4.42 -15.69 7.85
CA LYS A 119 -5.06 -16.86 8.50
C LYS A 119 -4.37 -18.16 8.11
N ASP A 120 -4.10 -18.35 6.82
CA ASP A 120 -3.39 -19.56 6.36
C ASP A 120 -2.01 -19.66 7.01
N ALA A 121 -1.26 -18.55 7.10
CA ALA A 121 0.03 -18.52 7.77
C ALA A 121 -0.07 -18.85 9.28
N VAL A 122 -1.07 -18.32 9.97
CA VAL A 122 -1.33 -18.58 11.39
C VAL A 122 -1.72 -20.04 11.63
N ILE A 123 -2.56 -20.62 10.76
CA ILE A 123 -2.93 -22.05 10.82
C ILE A 123 -1.68 -22.92 10.66
N GLN A 124 -0.83 -22.63 9.68
CA GLN A 124 0.41 -23.38 9.47
C GLN A 124 1.36 -23.24 10.65
N MET A 125 1.50 -22.03 11.21
CA MET A 125 2.27 -21.79 12.42
C MET A 125 1.80 -22.66 13.57
N PHE A 126 0.48 -22.69 13.86
CA PHE A 126 -0.05 -23.53 14.94
C PHE A 126 0.10 -25.02 14.68
N LYS A 127 -0.04 -25.48 13.42
CA LYS A 127 0.21 -26.90 13.05
C LYS A 127 1.67 -27.30 13.30
N VAL A 128 2.61 -26.48 12.86
CA VAL A 128 4.04 -26.74 13.05
C VAL A 128 4.41 -26.76 14.53
N CYS A 129 3.90 -25.82 15.33
CA CYS A 129 4.08 -25.80 16.78
C CYS A 129 3.55 -27.08 17.45
N ALA A 130 2.38 -27.57 17.02
CA ALA A 130 1.79 -28.80 17.55
C ALA A 130 2.61 -30.06 17.18
N LEU A 131 3.13 -30.14 15.96
CA LEU A 131 3.88 -31.30 15.47
C LEU A 131 5.29 -31.41 16.06
N LEU A 132 5.98 -30.28 16.24
CA LEU A 132 7.38 -30.26 16.66
C LEU A 132 7.57 -30.28 18.18
N GLN A 133 6.49 -30.42 18.96
CA GLN A 133 6.51 -30.36 20.43
C GLN A 133 7.30 -29.17 20.98
N PHE A 134 7.39 -28.06 20.23
CA PHE A 134 7.93 -26.83 20.77
C PHE A 134 7.02 -26.41 21.93
N GLY A 135 7.56 -26.36 23.14
CA GLY A 135 6.83 -26.29 24.42
C GLY A 135 5.93 -25.06 24.65
N SER A 136 5.66 -24.27 23.63
CA SER A 136 4.70 -23.18 23.63
C SER A 136 3.26 -23.72 23.57
N LYS A 137 2.58 -23.71 24.71
CA LYS A 137 1.14 -23.98 24.82
C LYS A 137 0.36 -22.78 24.26
N VAL A 138 -0.71 -23.07 23.52
CA VAL A 138 -1.67 -22.05 23.06
C VAL A 138 -2.87 -22.05 24.01
N HIS A 139 -3.14 -20.90 24.61
CA HIS A 139 -4.29 -20.65 25.48
C HIS A 139 -5.37 -19.94 24.68
N ILE A 140 -6.58 -20.50 24.65
CA ILE A 140 -7.74 -19.87 24.01
C ILE A 140 -8.54 -19.14 25.08
N CYS A 141 -8.79 -17.86 24.85
CA CYS A 141 -9.62 -17.02 25.71
C CYS A 141 -10.85 -16.59 24.93
N VAL A 142 -12.01 -16.75 25.54
CA VAL A 142 -13.30 -16.36 24.98
C VAL A 142 -13.87 -15.29 25.89
N ASP A 143 -14.12 -14.11 25.33
CA ASP A 143 -14.71 -12.98 26.03
C ASP A 143 -16.00 -12.60 25.31
N GLY A 144 -17.08 -12.41 26.06
CA GLY A 144 -18.35 -12.03 25.47
C GLY A 144 -19.06 -10.97 26.27
N TRP A 145 -19.63 -10.01 25.55
CA TRP A 145 -20.26 -8.83 26.11
C TRP A 145 -21.50 -8.46 25.33
N THR A 146 -22.39 -7.70 25.95
CA THR A 146 -23.54 -7.10 25.28
C THR A 146 -23.30 -5.61 25.13
N SER A 147 -23.34 -5.13 23.89
CA SER A 147 -23.22 -3.71 23.58
C SER A 147 -24.42 -2.91 24.09
N PRO A 148 -24.27 -1.58 24.26
CA PRO A 148 -25.39 -0.68 24.57
C PRO A 148 -26.55 -0.78 23.56
N ASN A 149 -26.27 -1.18 22.33
CA ASN A 149 -27.26 -1.40 21.27
C ASN A 149 -27.96 -2.77 21.37
N VAL A 150 -27.84 -3.48 22.51
CA VAL A 150 -28.48 -4.77 22.80
C VAL A 150 -28.01 -5.92 21.89
N PHE A 151 -26.86 -5.75 21.22
CA PHE A 151 -26.19 -6.82 20.48
C PHE A 151 -25.16 -7.52 21.36
N THR A 152 -25.23 -8.84 21.40
CA THR A 152 -24.26 -9.69 22.08
C THR A 152 -23.13 -10.04 21.12
N TYR A 153 -21.90 -9.96 21.61
CA TYR A 153 -20.68 -10.27 20.88
C TYR A 153 -19.86 -11.31 21.64
N LEU A 154 -19.09 -12.10 20.89
CA LEU A 154 -18.13 -13.07 21.39
C LEU A 154 -16.80 -12.86 20.66
N GLY A 155 -15.79 -12.38 21.38
CA GLY A 155 -14.41 -12.34 20.94
C GLY A 155 -13.70 -13.64 21.30
N VAL A 156 -13.05 -14.25 20.32
CA VAL A 156 -12.16 -15.41 20.54
C VAL A 156 -10.73 -14.97 20.28
N THR A 157 -9.86 -15.17 21.26
CA THR A 157 -8.45 -14.81 21.19
C THR A 157 -7.57 -16.02 21.52
N ALA A 158 -6.40 -16.09 20.89
CA ALA A 158 -5.38 -17.07 21.21
C ALA A 158 -4.14 -16.36 21.75
N HIS A 159 -3.58 -16.91 22.82
CA HIS A 159 -2.41 -16.40 23.51
C HIS A 159 -1.36 -17.51 23.59
N TRP A 160 -0.10 -17.20 23.30
CA TRP A 160 1.00 -18.17 23.39
C TRP A 160 2.30 -17.47 23.75
N HIS A 161 3.25 -18.24 24.28
CA HIS A 161 4.58 -17.73 24.57
C HIS A 161 5.52 -17.99 23.39
N HIS A 162 6.28 -16.98 22.96
CA HIS A 162 7.29 -17.10 21.93
C HIS A 162 8.47 -16.15 22.21
N ASN A 163 9.69 -16.69 22.28
CA ASN A 163 10.93 -15.93 22.52
C ASN A 163 10.88 -15.00 23.75
N GLY A 164 10.31 -15.45 24.87
CA GLY A 164 10.26 -14.65 26.11
C GLY A 164 9.10 -13.66 26.16
N GLU A 165 8.27 -13.58 25.11
CA GLU A 165 7.14 -12.65 25.03
C GLU A 165 5.81 -13.40 24.90
N ILE A 166 4.77 -12.87 25.55
CA ILE A 166 3.39 -13.32 25.32
C ILE A 166 2.90 -12.68 24.02
N ARG A 167 2.60 -13.53 23.05
CA ARG A 167 1.95 -13.17 21.81
C ARG A 167 0.46 -13.43 21.93
N HIS A 168 -0.34 -12.61 21.26
CA HIS A 168 -1.77 -12.81 21.17
C HIS A 168 -2.30 -12.44 19.79
N ILE A 169 -3.40 -13.08 19.39
CA ILE A 169 -4.13 -12.79 18.17
C ILE A 169 -5.63 -12.93 18.40
N ILE A 170 -6.42 -12.07 17.77
CA ILE A 170 -7.87 -12.23 17.69
C ILE A 170 -8.15 -13.24 16.58
N LEU A 171 -8.76 -14.37 16.92
CA LEU A 171 -9.14 -15.41 15.97
C LEU A 171 -10.46 -15.06 15.29
N GLU A 172 -11.43 -14.61 16.06
CA GLU A 172 -12.77 -14.32 15.55
C GLU A 172 -13.50 -13.31 16.42
N PHE A 173 -14.41 -12.55 15.79
CA PHE A 173 -15.31 -11.62 16.46
C PHE A 173 -16.73 -11.86 15.99
N LEU A 174 -17.50 -12.61 16.78
CA LEU A 174 -18.84 -13.05 16.42
C LEU A 174 -19.89 -12.11 17.01
N ARG A 175 -20.91 -11.77 16.21
CA ARG A 175 -22.16 -11.22 16.71
C ARG A 175 -23.12 -12.38 16.99
N CYS A 176 -23.47 -12.60 18.24
CA CYS A 176 -24.37 -13.67 18.64
C CYS A 176 -25.83 -13.30 18.30
N ALA A 177 -26.53 -14.22 17.63
CA ALA A 177 -27.97 -14.12 17.44
C ALA A 177 -28.71 -14.37 18.77
N ALA A 178 -29.93 -13.84 18.90
CA ALA A 178 -30.65 -13.78 20.17
C ALA A 178 -30.93 -15.14 20.87
N GLY A 179 -30.75 -16.27 20.18
CA GLY A 179 -30.92 -17.61 20.74
C GLY A 179 -29.73 -18.16 21.55
N LEU A 180 -28.54 -17.55 21.47
CA LEU A 180 -27.33 -17.98 22.21
C LEU A 180 -27.09 -17.22 23.53
N LYS A 181 -28.05 -16.36 23.92
CA LYS A 181 -27.92 -15.42 25.06
C LYS A 181 -27.70 -16.07 26.42
N TYR A 182 -27.97 -17.37 26.57
CA TYR A 182 -27.97 -18.06 27.86
C TYR A 182 -26.62 -18.60 28.33
N ALA A 183 -25.58 -18.60 27.48
CA ALA A 183 -24.28 -19.18 27.83
C ALA A 183 -23.22 -18.14 28.28
N CYS A 184 -23.40 -16.86 27.94
CA CYS A 184 -22.34 -15.86 28.07
C CYS A 184 -22.51 -14.91 29.28
N SER A 185 -23.67 -14.91 29.92
CA SER A 185 -24.03 -14.00 31.02
C SER A 185 -23.79 -14.56 32.43
N LEU A 186 -23.22 -15.76 32.57
CA LEU A 186 -23.21 -16.49 33.86
C LEU A 186 -21.94 -16.32 34.73
N HIS A 187 -20.99 -15.43 34.38
CA HIS A 187 -19.76 -15.25 35.17
C HIS A 187 -19.34 -13.80 35.47
N ALA A 188 -20.28 -12.84 35.48
CA ALA A 188 -19.98 -11.45 35.88
C ALA A 188 -20.63 -11.01 37.21
N LEU A 189 -21.22 -11.93 37.98
CA LEU A 189 -21.77 -11.65 39.30
C LEU A 189 -21.39 -12.77 40.27
N ASN A 190 -20.23 -12.63 40.89
CA ASN A 190 -19.95 -12.97 42.29
C ASN A 190 -18.66 -12.26 42.70
#